data_AF-A0A220S843-F1
#
_entry.id   AF-A0A220S843-F1
#
_cell.length_a   1.000
_cell.length_b   1.000
_cell.length_c   1.000
_cell.angle_alpha   90.00
_cell.angle_beta   90.00
_cell.angle_gamma   90.00
#
_symmetry.space_group_name_H-M   'P 1'
#
loop_
_entity.id
_entity.type
_entity.pdbx_description
1 polymer ?
#
loop_
_entity_poly.entity_id
_entity_poly.type
_entity_poly.pdbx_seq_one_letter_code
_entity_poly.pdbx_strand_id
1 'polypeptide(L)'
;MNIWNSLIIVFLIIVLNSIVYILFKRYLYGKPDAGMKFLVVNLSKDVVWLIVSLLIIDKTKTDFLFIVICFIIASFLIYLSIIKLINKS
;
A
#
# COMPACT_ATOMS: atom_id res chain seq x y z
N MET A 1 13.90 12.45 11.14
CA MET A 1 12.47 12.43 10.77
C MET A 1 11.69 13.59 11.38
N ASN A 2 11.16 14.45 10.52
CA ASN A 2 10.13 15.42 10.91
C ASN A 2 8.80 14.68 11.13
N ILE A 3 8.15 14.92 12.27
CA ILE A 3 6.90 14.23 12.65
C ILE A 3 5.77 14.50 11.66
N TRP A 4 5.73 15.68 11.07
CA TRP A 4 4.74 16.03 10.05
C TRP A 4 4.91 15.19 8.79
N ASN A 5 6.16 14.99 8.34
CA ASN A 5 6.46 14.17 7.17
C ASN A 5 6.08 12.71 7.41
N SER A 6 6.35 12.18 8.60
CA SER A 6 5.93 10.83 9.00
C SER A 6 4.42 10.65 8.94
N LEU A 7 3.65 11.62 9.49
CA LEU A 7 2.19 11.58 9.48
C LEU A 7 1.65 11.60 8.04
N ILE A 8 2.22 12.43 7.17
CA ILE A 8 1.83 12.51 5.76
C ILE A 8 2.05 11.16 5.06
N ILE A 9 3.21 10.52 5.28
CA ILE A 9 3.56 9.24 4.66
C ILE A 9 2.60 8.12 5.10
N VAL A 10 2.30 8.07 6.40
CA VAL A 10 1.37 7.10 6.99
C VAL A 10 -0.06 7.35 6.49
N PHE A 11 -0.50 8.60 6.44
CA PHE A 11 -1.80 8.96 5.90
C PHE A 11 -1.92 8.54 4.43
N LEU A 12 -0.89 8.83 3.62
CA LEU A 12 -0.86 8.51 2.20
C LEU A 12 -0.94 6.99 1.95
N ILE A 13 -0.21 6.17 2.70
CA ILE A 13 -0.26 4.71 2.51
C ILE A 13 -1.62 4.13 2.88
N ILE A 14 -2.23 4.62 3.95
CA ILE A 14 -3.58 4.21 4.39
C ILE A 14 -4.60 4.54 3.31
N VAL A 15 -4.64 5.80 2.86
CA VAL A 15 -5.59 6.26 1.82
C VAL A 15 -5.43 5.43 0.54
N LEU A 16 -4.20 5.27 0.06
CA LEU A 16 -3.95 4.50 -1.16
C LEU A 16 -4.36 3.02 -1.00
N ASN A 17 -4.07 2.40 0.15
CA ASN A 17 -4.48 1.01 0.43
C ASN A 17 -6.00 0.88 0.47
N SER A 18 -6.71 1.84 1.08
CA SER A 18 -8.17 1.86 1.08
C SER A 18 -8.73 1.98 -0.33
N ILE A 19 -8.15 2.83 -1.18
CA ILE A 19 -8.55 2.98 -2.59
C ILE A 19 -8.36 1.64 -3.33
N VAL A 20 -7.20 1.01 -3.21
CA VAL A 20 -6.94 -0.28 -3.88
C VAL A 20 -7.87 -1.38 -3.37
N TYR A 21 -8.16 -1.42 -2.07
CA TYR A 21 -9.12 -2.36 -1.51
C TYR A 21 -10.53 -2.17 -2.09
N ILE A 22 -11.01 -0.91 -2.17
CA ILE A 22 -12.32 -0.59 -2.75
C ILE A 22 -12.34 -0.96 -4.24
N LEU A 23 -11.30 -0.62 -4.99
CA LEU A 23 -11.17 -0.97 -6.41
C LEU A 23 -11.20 -2.49 -6.61
N PHE A 24 -10.46 -3.23 -5.79
CA PHE A 24 -10.47 -4.68 -5.82
C PHE A 24 -11.87 -5.23 -5.58
N LYS A 25 -12.50 -4.84 -4.46
CA LYS A 25 -13.82 -5.33 -4.07
C LYS A 25 -14.89 -5.01 -5.11
N ARG A 26 -14.82 -3.84 -5.75
CA ARG A 26 -15.85 -3.38 -6.69
C ARG A 26 -15.66 -3.90 -8.12
N TYR A 27 -14.42 -4.05 -8.59
CA TYR A 27 -14.16 -4.29 -10.01
C TYR A 27 -13.40 -5.58 -10.32
N LEU A 28 -12.62 -6.11 -9.37
CA LEU A 28 -11.74 -7.26 -9.58
C LEU A 28 -12.24 -8.52 -8.88
N TYR A 29 -12.93 -8.37 -7.76
CA TYR A 29 -13.45 -9.48 -6.96
C TYR A 29 -14.44 -10.35 -7.78
N GLY A 30 -14.31 -11.67 -7.67
CA GLY A 30 -15.11 -12.64 -8.43
C GLY A 30 -14.74 -12.78 -9.91
N LYS A 31 -13.77 -12.01 -10.43
CA LYS A 31 -13.26 -12.19 -11.80
C LYS A 31 -12.17 -13.27 -11.85
N PRO A 32 -11.97 -13.93 -13.01
CA PRO A 32 -10.80 -14.77 -13.21
C PRO A 32 -9.52 -13.96 -12.97
N ASP A 33 -8.55 -14.62 -12.35
CA ASP A 33 -7.24 -14.05 -12.00
C ASP A 33 -7.31 -12.80 -11.10
N ALA A 34 -8.34 -12.69 -10.25
CA ALA A 34 -8.53 -11.55 -9.35
C ALA A 34 -7.26 -11.24 -8.53
N GLY A 35 -6.58 -12.28 -8.01
CA GLY A 35 -5.34 -12.13 -7.25
C GLY A 35 -4.20 -11.51 -8.07
N MET A 36 -4.04 -11.93 -9.33
CA MET A 36 -3.01 -11.39 -10.23
C MET A 36 -3.31 -9.92 -10.58
N LYS A 37 -4.58 -9.60 -10.89
CA LYS A 37 -5.01 -8.23 -11.18
C LYS A 37 -4.83 -7.31 -9.97
N PHE A 38 -5.12 -7.80 -8.78
CA PHE A 38 -4.81 -7.09 -7.54
C PHE A 38 -3.31 -6.79 -7.42
N LEU A 39 -2.46 -7.79 -7.66
CA LEU A 39 -1.01 -7.65 -7.50
C LEU A 39 -0.45 -6.56 -8.41
N VAL A 40 -0.93 -6.48 -9.66
CA VAL A 40 -0.56 -5.41 -10.60
C VAL A 40 -0.96 -4.03 -10.07
N VAL A 41 -2.22 -3.86 -9.67
CA VAL A 41 -2.72 -2.58 -9.16
C VAL A 41 -2.00 -2.17 -7.87
N ASN A 42 -1.79 -3.12 -6.96
CA ASN A 42 -1.11 -2.87 -5.69
C ASN A 42 0.36 -2.49 -5.91
N LEU A 43 1.08 -3.20 -6.77
CA LEU A 43 2.48 -2.90 -7.08
C LEU A 43 2.63 -1.51 -7.71
N SER A 44 1.77 -1.16 -8.67
CA SER A 44 1.79 0.19 -9.27
C SER A 44 1.56 1.28 -8.22
N LYS A 45 0.57 1.09 -7.34
CA LYS A 45 0.28 2.00 -6.22
C LYS A 45 1.46 2.13 -5.26
N ASP A 46 2.11 1.03 -4.92
CA ASP A 46 3.25 1.01 -3.99
C ASP A 46 4.48 1.72 -4.55
N VAL A 47 4.76 1.56 -5.85
CA VAL A 47 5.83 2.31 -6.53
C VAL A 47 5.55 3.82 -6.48
N VAL A 48 4.31 4.23 -6.80
CA VAL A 48 3.91 5.65 -6.73
C VAL A 48 4.08 6.19 -5.31
N TRP A 49 3.59 5.44 -4.30
CA TRP A 49 3.73 5.83 -2.90
C TRP A 49 5.20 5.95 -2.48
N LEU A 50 6.05 5.02 -2.89
CA LEU A 50 7.47 5.02 -2.55
C LEU A 50 8.17 6.25 -3.15
N ILE A 51 7.93 6.54 -4.43
CA ILE A 51 8.50 7.73 -5.10
C ILE A 51 8.09 9.01 -4.36
N VAL A 52 6.80 9.18 -4.07
CA VAL A 52 6.29 10.35 -3.35
C VAL A 52 6.90 10.44 -1.95
N SER A 53 6.99 9.32 -1.22
CA SER A 53 7.56 9.29 0.12
C SER A 53 9.03 9.69 0.14
N LEU A 54 9.82 9.20 -0.82
CA LEU A 54 11.24 9.55 -0.97
C LEU A 54 11.49 11.02 -1.31
N LEU A 55 10.51 11.70 -1.92
CA LEU A 55 10.58 13.15 -2.19
C LEU A 55 10.27 14.00 -0.94
N ILE A 56 9.52 13.46 0.01
CA ILE A 56 9.07 14.18 1.22
C ILE A 56 10.07 14.03 2.37
N ILE A 57 10.72 12.86 2.51
CA ILE A 57 11.65 12.62 3.61
C ILE A 57 13.01 13.26 3.40
N ASP A 58 13.68 13.56 4.51
CA ASP A 58 15.12 13.81 4.49
C ASP A 58 15.83 12.48 4.13
N LYS A 59 16.86 12.54 3.29
CA LYS A 59 17.55 11.35 2.75
C LYS A 59 18.48 10.70 3.77
N THR A 60 17.98 10.43 4.97
CA THR A 60 18.71 9.81 6.07
C THR A 60 18.41 8.32 6.19
N LYS A 61 19.31 7.58 6.86
CA LYS A 61 19.11 6.13 7.11
C LYS A 61 17.87 5.85 7.94
N THR A 62 17.57 6.71 8.93
CA THR A 62 16.42 6.55 9.82
C THR A 62 15.10 6.72 9.09
N ASP A 63 15.03 7.72 8.20
CA ASP A 63 13.80 7.99 7.45
C ASP A 63 13.55 6.88 6.41
N PHE A 64 14.61 6.34 5.80
CA PHE A 64 14.51 5.17 4.93
C PHE A 64 14.00 3.93 5.68
N LEU A 65 14.55 3.64 6.87
CA LEU A 65 14.08 2.53 7.71
C LEU A 65 12.61 2.68 8.08
N PHE A 66 12.16 3.90 8.38
CA PHE A 66 10.76 4.18 8.65
C PHE A 66 9.86 3.85 7.45
N ILE A 67 10.23 4.28 6.23
CA ILE A 67 9.48 3.96 5.01
C ILE A 67 9.37 2.44 4.84
N VAL A 68 10.46 1.70 5.02
CA VAL A 68 10.48 0.23 4.89
C VAL A 68 9.53 -0.42 5.90
N ILE A 69 9.54 0.02 7.16
CA ILE A 69 8.63 -0.51 8.20
C ILE A 69 7.17 -0.22 7.83
N CYS A 70 6.86 1.02 7.41
CA CYS A 70 5.52 1.39 6.95
C CYS A 70 5.07 0.51 5.77
N PHE A 71 5.95 0.30 4.81
CA PHE A 71 5.68 -0.53 3.65
C PHE A 71 5.36 -1.98 4.03
N ILE A 72 6.15 -2.59 4.93
CA ILE A 72 5.94 -3.98 5.36
C ILE A 72 4.60 -4.13 6.08
N ILE A 73 4.30 -3.26 7.06
CA ILE A 73 3.07 -3.32 7.84
C ILE A 73 1.85 -3.13 6.92
N ALA A 74 1.89 -2.09 6.08
CA ALA A 74 0.79 -1.79 5.17
C ALA A 74 0.57 -2.88 4.12
N SER A 75 1.64 -3.49 3.61
CA SER A 75 1.57 -4.64 2.72
C SER A 75 0.87 -5.80 3.43
N PHE A 76 1.31 -6.16 4.62
CA PHE A 76 0.70 -7.25 5.38
C PHE A 76 -0.81 -7.05 5.58
N LEU A 77 -1.23 -5.83 5.95
CA LEU A 77 -2.64 -5.48 6.15
C LEU A 77 -3.48 -5.65 4.88
N ILE A 78 -3.02 -5.14 3.73
CA ILE A 78 -3.79 -5.23 2.49
C ILE A 78 -3.81 -6.65 1.93
N TYR A 79 -2.68 -7.35 1.93
CA TYR A 79 -2.60 -8.74 1.45
C TYR A 79 -3.49 -9.67 2.28
N LEU A 80 -3.46 -9.57 3.62
CA LEU A 80 -4.36 -10.36 4.47
C LEU A 80 -5.83 -10.11 4.14
N SER A 81 -6.21 -8.84 3.97
CA SER A 81 -7.58 -8.45 3.67
C SER A 81 -8.05 -9.02 2.33
N ILE A 82 -7.18 -9.03 1.32
CA ILE A 82 -7.50 -9.50 -0.03
C ILE A 82 -7.50 -11.02 -0.11
N ILE A 83 -6.52 -11.70 0.48
CA ILE A 83 -6.47 -13.17 0.54
C ILE A 83 -7.71 -13.72 1.24
N LYS A 84 -8.12 -13.09 2.35
CA LYS A 84 -9.34 -13.47 3.07
C LYS A 84 -10.61 -13.30 2.22
N LEU A 85 -10.65 -12.32 1.33
CA LEU A 85 -11.78 -12.16 0.40
C LEU A 85 -11.77 -13.22 -0.70
N ILE A 86 -10.60 -13.46 -1.32
CA ILE A 86 -10.45 -14.44 -2.40
C ILE A 86 -10.79 -15.84 -1.91
N ASN A 87 -10.28 -16.26 -0.75
CA ASN A 87 -10.52 -17.61 -0.20
C ASN A 87 -11.94 -17.83 0.32
N LYS A 88 -12.76 -16.76 0.43
CA LYS A 88 -14.19 -16.85 0.76
C LYS A 88 -15.08 -16.99 -0.49
N SER A 89 -14.53 -16.74 -1.67
CA SER A 89 -15.20 -16.96 -2.95
C SER A 89 -15.09 -18.41 -3.38
#